data_AF-A0A524D700-F1
#
_entry.id   AF-A0A524D700-F1
#
_cell.length_a   1.000
_cell.length_b   1.000
_cell.length_c   1.000
_cell.angle_alpha   90.00
_cell.angle_beta   90.00
_cell.angle_gamma   90.00
#
_symmetry.space_group_name_H-M   'P 1'
#
loop_
_entity.id
_entity.type
_entity.pdbx_description
1 polymer ?
#
loop_
_entity_poly.entity_id
_entity_poly.type
_entity_poly.pdbx_seq_one_letter_code
_entity_poly.pdbx_strand_id
1 'polypeptide(L)'
;MVSINKELLAPCGLYCGVCAVYIAHRDKNLKFKQSIVKVYHPFTKTPEDIKCKGCLSQDKEEIFAFCQQCGIRECVLEKGIEGCHHCEEFPCWRIKKFPMPVGKKVIMRAIPFWREHGTEKYVEEELKRYVCPECGNPLFRGAKHCNKCKTPVDVD
;
A
#
# COMPACT_ATOMS: atom_id res chain seq x y z
N MET A 1 -16.00 -2.33 14.67
CA MET A 1 -14.57 -2.19 14.97
C MET A 1 -13.80 -2.86 13.82
N VAL A 2 -12.90 -2.15 13.15
CA VAL A 2 -12.14 -2.71 12.03
C VAL A 2 -11.03 -3.61 12.60
N SER A 3 -10.92 -4.85 12.12
CA SER A 3 -9.81 -5.74 12.52
C SER A 3 -8.50 -5.22 11.92
N ILE A 4 -7.52 -4.91 12.77
CA ILE A 4 -6.23 -4.36 12.36
C ILE A 4 -5.23 -5.50 12.13
N ASN A 5 -4.82 -5.70 10.89
CA ASN A 5 -3.70 -6.58 10.56
C ASN A 5 -2.39 -5.77 10.53
N LYS A 6 -1.51 -6.02 11.52
CA LYS A 6 -0.22 -5.34 11.65
C LYS A 6 0.70 -5.53 10.44
N GLU A 7 0.62 -6.66 9.74
CA GLU A 7 1.46 -6.92 8.56
C GLU A 7 1.14 -5.95 7.39
N LEU A 8 -0.07 -5.38 7.40
CA LEU A 8 -0.54 -4.46 6.37
C LEU A 8 -0.29 -2.97 6.69
N LEU A 9 0.18 -2.66 7.91
CA LEU A 9 0.46 -1.31 8.37
C LEU A 9 1.77 -0.79 7.77
N ALA A 10 1.74 -0.53 6.46
CA ALA A 10 2.92 -0.08 5.74
C ALA A 10 3.55 1.15 6.41
N PRO A 11 4.84 1.11 6.81
CA PRO A 11 5.45 2.19 7.58
C PRO A 11 5.38 3.56 6.92
N CYS A 12 5.36 3.61 5.59
CA CYS A 12 5.26 4.83 4.81
C CYS A 12 3.83 5.42 4.75
N GLY A 13 2.81 4.76 5.29
CA GLY A 13 1.40 5.20 5.18
C GLY A 13 0.70 4.74 3.90
N LEU A 14 1.38 3.96 3.06
CA LEU A 14 0.79 3.34 1.87
C LEU A 14 0.09 2.02 2.23
N TYR A 15 -0.97 2.07 3.04
CA TYR A 15 -1.67 0.90 3.61
C TYR A 15 -1.74 -0.28 2.62
N CYS A 16 -1.25 -1.46 3.04
CA CYS A 16 -1.15 -2.61 2.14
C CYS A 16 -2.52 -3.22 1.82
N GLY A 17 -3.53 -3.05 2.68
CA GLY A 17 -4.88 -3.57 2.45
C GLY A 17 -5.55 -3.05 1.18
N VAL A 18 -5.06 -1.93 0.64
CA VAL A 18 -5.52 -1.28 -0.61
C VAL A 18 -4.44 -1.28 -1.70
N CYS A 19 -3.37 -2.06 -1.52
CA CYS A 19 -2.30 -2.20 -2.50
C CYS A 19 -2.68 -3.20 -3.60
N ALA A 20 -2.44 -2.84 -4.86
CA ALA A 20 -2.70 -3.69 -6.02
C ALA A 20 -2.05 -5.08 -5.90
N VAL A 21 -0.78 -5.14 -5.49
CA VAL A 21 -0.01 -6.39 -5.36
C VAL A 21 -0.61 -7.31 -4.30
N TYR A 22 -0.91 -6.76 -3.12
CA TYR A 22 -1.53 -7.52 -2.03
C TYR A 22 -2.91 -8.03 -2.43
N ILE A 23 -3.77 -7.16 -2.98
CA ILE A 23 -5.12 -7.53 -3.44
C ILE A 23 -5.06 -8.63 -4.49
N ALA A 24 -4.17 -8.50 -5.49
CA ALA A 24 -4.02 -9.50 -6.54
C ALA A 24 -3.60 -10.88 -6.00
N HIS A 25 -2.74 -10.90 -4.98
CA HIS A 25 -2.34 -12.14 -4.32
C HIS A 25 -3.47 -12.72 -3.45
N ARG A 26 -4.04 -11.92 -2.54
CA ARG A 26 -5.15 -12.29 -1.63
C ARG A 26 -6.33 -12.88 -2.39
N ASP A 27 -6.73 -12.25 -3.49
CA ASP A 27 -7.91 -12.64 -4.27
C ASP A 27 -7.59 -13.74 -5.31
N LYS A 28 -6.35 -14.25 -5.34
CA LYS A 28 -5.88 -15.22 -6.34
C LYS A 28 -6.18 -14.78 -7.78
N ASN A 29 -6.09 -13.47 -8.04
CA ASN A 29 -6.55 -12.88 -9.30
C ASN A 29 -5.45 -12.93 -10.37
N LEU A 30 -5.40 -14.01 -11.15
CA LEU A 30 -4.38 -14.25 -12.16
C LEU A 30 -4.32 -13.14 -13.23
N LYS A 31 -5.46 -12.66 -13.71
CA LYS A 31 -5.52 -11.58 -14.72
C LYS A 31 -4.93 -10.27 -14.17
N PHE A 32 -5.19 -9.96 -12.90
CA PHE A 32 -4.62 -8.77 -12.29
C PHE A 32 -3.11 -8.92 -12.07
N LYS A 33 -2.67 -10.10 -11.61
CA LYS A 33 -1.24 -10.43 -11.50
C LYS A 33 -0.50 -10.25 -12.83
N GLN A 34 -1.06 -10.73 -13.95
CA GLN A 34 -0.49 -10.51 -15.28
C GLN A 34 -0.32 -9.03 -15.64
N SER A 35 -1.24 -8.17 -15.20
CA SER A 35 -1.14 -6.72 -15.42
C SER A 35 -0.03 -6.10 -14.56
N ILE A 36 0.11 -6.57 -13.32
CA ILE A 36 1.16 -6.12 -12.38
C ILE A 36 2.56 -6.51 -12.87
N VAL A 37 2.74 -7.71 -13.44
CA VAL A 37 4.03 -8.14 -14.03
C VAL A 37 4.53 -7.12 -15.05
N LYS A 38 3.65 -6.61 -15.91
CA LYS A 38 4.01 -5.61 -16.93
C LYS A 38 4.50 -4.28 -16.32
N VAL A 39 3.95 -3.89 -15.18
CA VAL A 39 4.28 -2.63 -14.49
C VAL A 39 5.57 -2.76 -13.69
N TYR A 40 5.82 -3.92 -13.08
CA TYR A 40 6.94 -4.14 -12.17
C TYR A 40 8.10 -4.93 -12.79
N HIS A 41 8.09 -5.18 -14.10
CA HIS A 41 9.24 -5.76 -14.79
C HIS A 41 10.48 -4.82 -14.66
N PRO A 42 11.69 -5.32 -14.32
CA PRO A 42 12.08 -6.73 -14.21
C PRO A 42 11.99 -7.33 -12.79
N PHE A 43 11.44 -6.62 -11.78
CA PHE A 43 11.37 -7.09 -10.39
C PHE A 43 10.47 -8.33 -10.19
N THR A 44 9.56 -8.59 -11.13
CA THR A 44 8.71 -9.79 -11.18
C THR A 44 8.57 -10.21 -12.64
N LYS A 45 8.72 -11.50 -12.92
CA LYS A 45 8.73 -12.04 -14.29
C LYS A 45 7.43 -12.77 -14.61
N THR A 46 6.85 -13.45 -13.62
CA THR A 46 5.65 -14.25 -13.79
C THR A 46 4.58 -13.88 -12.77
N PRO A 47 3.29 -14.15 -13.06
CA PRO A 47 2.23 -14.01 -12.06
C PRO A 47 2.48 -14.80 -10.77
N GLU A 48 3.18 -15.93 -10.86
CA GLU A 48 3.52 -16.81 -9.73
C GLU A 48 4.51 -16.14 -8.76
N ASP A 49 5.38 -15.25 -9.26
CA ASP A 49 6.29 -14.43 -8.46
C ASP A 49 5.54 -13.41 -7.58
N ILE A 50 4.26 -13.15 -7.88
CA ILE A 50 3.44 -12.19 -7.13
C ILE A 50 2.87 -12.88 -5.89
N LYS A 51 3.69 -12.83 -4.81
CA LYS A 51 3.36 -13.22 -3.44
C LYS A 51 3.51 -12.03 -2.51
N CYS A 52 2.49 -11.78 -1.70
CA CYS A 52 2.46 -10.64 -0.79
C CYS A 52 1.39 -10.82 0.28
N LYS A 53 1.79 -10.88 1.55
CA LYS A 53 0.90 -10.82 2.73
C LYS A 53 0.95 -9.49 3.47
N GLY A 54 1.85 -8.59 3.07
CA GLY A 54 2.03 -7.28 3.67
C GLY A 54 3.51 -6.93 3.77
N CYS A 55 3.86 -5.65 3.71
CA CYS A 55 5.29 -5.29 3.77
C CYS A 55 5.91 -5.50 5.15
N LEU A 56 5.10 -5.68 6.20
CA LEU A 56 5.55 -6.06 7.54
C LEU A 56 5.30 -7.54 7.85
N SER A 57 5.05 -8.37 6.84
CA SER A 57 4.99 -9.83 7.00
C SER A 57 6.25 -10.35 7.70
N GLN A 58 6.08 -11.31 8.61
CA GLN A 58 7.19 -11.98 9.29
C GLN A 58 8.01 -12.85 8.33
N ASP A 59 7.33 -13.47 7.37
CA ASP A 59 7.99 -14.22 6.31
C ASP A 59 8.41 -13.26 5.19
N LYS A 60 9.72 -13.21 4.92
CA LYS A 60 10.32 -12.38 3.88
C LYS A 60 9.90 -12.84 2.48
N GLU A 61 9.64 -14.13 2.25
CA GLU A 61 9.17 -14.65 0.96
C GLU A 61 7.74 -14.18 0.63
N GLU A 62 7.00 -13.79 1.66
CA GLU A 62 5.65 -13.24 1.56
C GLU A 62 5.65 -11.70 1.50
N ILE A 63 6.82 -11.07 1.36
CA ILE A 63 6.96 -9.65 1.07
C ILE A 63 7.29 -9.49 -0.41
N PHE A 64 6.53 -8.67 -1.13
CA PHE A 64 6.82 -8.41 -2.54
C PHE A 64 8.24 -7.82 -2.74
N ALA A 65 8.96 -8.24 -3.79
CA ALA A 65 10.37 -7.92 -4.03
C ALA A 65 10.70 -6.42 -3.90
N PHE A 66 9.85 -5.54 -4.45
CA PHE A 66 10.03 -4.08 -4.33
C PHE A 66 9.97 -3.59 -2.88
N CYS A 67 9.12 -4.19 -2.05
CA CYS A 67 9.00 -3.84 -0.62
C CYS A 67 10.15 -4.41 0.22
N GLN A 68 10.76 -5.53 -0.20
CA GLN A 68 11.94 -6.10 0.48
C GLN A 68 13.15 -5.16 0.41
N GLN A 69 13.29 -4.42 -0.70
CA GLN A 69 14.40 -3.49 -0.96
C GLN A 69 14.04 -2.03 -0.61
N CYS A 70 12.92 -1.81 0.09
CA CYS A 70 12.43 -0.47 0.37
C CYS A 70 13.20 0.18 1.52
N GLY A 71 14.02 1.19 1.22
CA GLY A 71 14.79 1.93 2.24
C GLY A 71 13.95 2.72 3.27
N ILE A 72 12.65 2.93 3.04
CA ILE A 72 11.75 3.50 4.08
C ILE A 72 11.40 2.43 5.12
N ARG A 73 11.11 1.20 4.67
CA ARG A 73 10.82 0.07 5.54
C ARG A 73 12.03 -0.26 6.40
N GLU A 74 13.20 -0.39 5.78
CA GLU A 74 14.48 -0.62 6.47
C GLU A 74 14.74 0.45 7.54
N CYS A 75 14.64 1.72 7.17
CA CYS A 75 14.85 2.84 8.10
C CYS A 75 13.93 2.80 9.34
N VAL A 76 12.67 2.39 9.18
CA VAL A 76 11.72 2.27 10.29
C VAL A 76 12.09 1.10 11.20
N LEU A 77 12.48 -0.04 10.62
CA LEU A 77 12.92 -1.22 11.37
C LEU A 77 14.21 -0.93 12.15
N GLU A 78 15.19 -0.25 11.54
CA GLU A 78 16.44 0.16 12.19
C GLU A 78 16.20 1.13 13.35
N LYS A 79 15.25 2.06 13.18
CA LYS A 79 14.87 3.02 14.23
C LYS A 79 14.01 2.41 15.33
N GLY A 80 13.50 1.19 15.17
CA GLY A 80 12.61 0.55 16.14
C GLY A 80 11.27 1.27 16.32
N ILE A 81 10.80 2.03 15.31
CA ILE A 81 9.51 2.71 15.33
C ILE A 81 8.46 1.94 14.51
N GLU A 82 7.18 2.14 14.78
CA GLU A 82 6.11 1.41 14.08
C GLU A 82 5.85 1.92 12.65
N GLY A 83 6.19 3.18 12.37
CA GLY A 83 6.06 3.77 11.06
C GLY A 83 6.46 5.24 11.03
N CYS A 84 6.41 5.86 9.86
CA CYS A 84 6.75 7.26 9.68
C CYS A 84 5.82 8.20 10.47
N HIS A 85 4.64 7.73 10.90
CA HIS A 85 3.75 8.49 11.78
C HIS A 85 4.38 8.76 13.16
N HIS A 86 5.27 7.88 13.65
CA HIS A 86 6.09 8.11 14.86
C HIS A 86 7.44 8.79 14.58
N CYS A 87 7.77 9.10 13.33
CA CYS A 87 9.06 9.70 12.97
C CYS A 87 9.00 11.24 13.07
N GLU A 88 9.75 11.83 13.99
CA GLU A 88 9.82 13.30 14.16
C GLU A 88 10.38 14.03 12.93
N GLU A 89 11.24 13.37 12.15
CA GLU A 89 11.82 13.94 10.93
C GLU A 89 10.85 13.94 9.73
N PHE A 90 9.65 13.39 9.87
CA PHE A 90 8.68 13.34 8.77
C PHE A 90 8.16 14.74 8.41
N PRO A 91 8.15 15.15 7.12
CA PRO A 91 8.63 14.41 5.95
C PRO A 91 10.15 14.54 5.73
N CYS A 92 10.87 13.43 5.82
CA CYS A 92 12.32 13.42 5.64
C CYS A 92 12.72 13.28 4.16
N TRP A 93 14.02 13.28 3.87
CA TRP A 93 14.54 13.22 2.50
C TRP A 93 14.08 11.96 1.73
N ARG A 94 13.92 10.80 2.40
CA ARG A 94 13.44 9.56 1.78
C ARG A 94 12.01 9.71 1.24
N ILE A 95 11.15 10.41 1.99
CA ILE A 95 9.78 10.72 1.58
C ILE A 95 9.77 11.77 0.46
N LYS A 96 10.59 12.82 0.60
CA LYS A 96 10.72 13.88 -0.41
C LYS A 96 11.22 13.34 -1.75
N LYS A 97 12.09 12.32 -1.76
CA LYS A 97 12.63 11.65 -2.96
C LYS A 97 11.86 10.40 -3.38
N PHE A 98 10.68 10.13 -2.82
CA PHE A 98 9.92 8.94 -3.18
C PHE A 98 9.59 8.92 -4.69
N PRO A 99 9.92 7.84 -5.42
CA PRO A 99 9.96 7.85 -6.88
C PRO A 99 8.57 7.83 -7.55
N MET A 100 7.51 7.47 -6.80
CA MET A 100 6.16 7.35 -7.34
C MET A 100 5.32 8.57 -6.93
N PRO A 101 4.94 9.48 -7.85
CA PRO A 101 4.21 10.71 -7.50
C PRO A 101 2.89 10.46 -6.77
N VAL A 102 2.07 9.52 -7.23
CA VAL A 102 0.80 9.15 -6.57
C VAL A 102 1.07 8.62 -5.16
N GLY A 103 2.04 7.71 -5.02
CA GLY A 103 2.41 7.20 -3.70
C GLY A 103 2.94 8.31 -2.78
N LYS A 104 3.74 9.25 -3.29
CA LYS A 104 4.23 10.40 -2.52
C LYS A 104 3.07 11.29 -2.04
N LYS A 105 2.09 11.57 -2.91
CA LYS A 105 0.86 12.30 -2.54
C LYS A 105 0.12 11.60 -1.40
N VAL A 106 -0.08 10.28 -1.51
CA VAL A 106 -0.75 9.48 -0.48
C VAL A 106 0.05 9.46 0.82
N ILE A 107 1.37 9.28 0.79
CA ILE A 107 2.24 9.32 1.98
C ILE A 107 2.06 10.65 2.72
N MET A 108 2.11 11.77 1.99
CA MET A 108 1.99 13.11 2.55
C MET A 108 0.61 13.40 3.16
N ARG A 109 -0.44 12.71 2.71
CA ARG A 109 -1.79 12.76 3.29
C ARG A 109 -1.93 11.81 4.50
N ALA A 110 -1.52 10.56 4.31
CA ALA A 110 -1.82 9.47 5.22
C ALA A 110 -1.03 9.55 6.53
N ILE A 111 0.25 9.93 6.48
CA ILE A 111 1.10 9.95 7.67
C ILE A 111 0.67 11.02 8.70
N PRO A 112 0.39 12.28 8.33
CA PRO A 112 -0.14 13.25 9.29
C PRO A 112 -1.47 12.82 9.89
N PHE A 113 -2.39 12.30 9.06
CA PHE A 113 -3.68 11.80 9.54
C PHE A 113 -3.52 10.64 10.54
N TRP A 114 -2.66 9.67 10.22
CA TRP A 114 -2.38 8.54 11.09
C TRP A 114 -1.74 9.00 12.41
N ARG A 115 -0.80 9.95 12.36
CA ARG A 115 -0.20 10.54 13.58
C ARG A 115 -1.24 11.17 14.49
N GLU A 116 -2.21 11.89 13.92
CA GLU A 116 -3.21 12.63 14.68
C GLU A 116 -4.35 11.73 15.21
N HIS A 117 -4.81 10.76 14.43
CA HIS A 117 -6.04 10.00 14.71
C HIS A 117 -5.80 8.57 15.19
N GLY A 118 -4.56 8.10 15.15
CA GLY A 118 -4.20 6.73 15.51
C GLY A 118 -4.55 5.68 14.44
N THR A 119 -4.06 4.46 14.70
CA THR A 119 -4.04 3.37 13.71
C THR A 119 -5.42 2.90 13.28
N GLU A 120 -6.37 2.78 14.21
CA GLU A 120 -7.71 2.28 13.88
C GLU A 120 -8.43 3.21 12.90
N LYS A 121 -8.41 4.51 13.20
CA LYS A 121 -9.06 5.52 12.36
C LYS A 121 -8.37 5.64 11.01
N TYR A 122 -7.04 5.59 10.97
CA TYR A 122 -6.27 5.56 9.73
C TYR A 122 -6.68 4.38 8.83
N VAL A 123 -6.71 3.16 9.36
CA VAL A 123 -7.07 1.97 8.58
C VAL A 123 -8.52 2.04 8.09
N GLU A 124 -9.44 2.48 8.95
CA GLU A 124 -10.85 2.66 8.58
C GLU A 124 -11.00 3.63 7.40
N GLU A 125 -10.37 4.81 7.47
CA GLU A 125 -10.49 5.83 6.43
C GLU A 125 -9.77 5.44 5.13
N GLU A 126 -8.66 4.70 5.20
CA GLU A 126 -8.04 4.12 3.99
C GLU A 126 -9.00 3.11 3.34
N LEU A 127 -9.61 2.21 4.10
CA LEU A 127 -10.54 1.22 3.55
C LEU A 127 -11.78 1.88 2.92
N LYS A 128 -12.30 2.97 3.52
CA LYS A 128 -13.43 3.73 2.96
C LYS A 128 -13.06 4.48 1.69
N ARG A 129 -11.86 5.08 1.65
CA ARG A 129 -11.38 5.88 0.50
C ARG A 129 -11.29 5.05 -0.77
N TYR A 130 -10.78 3.83 -0.67
CA TYR A 130 -10.56 2.96 -1.84
C TYR A 130 -11.79 2.11 -2.15
N VAL A 131 -12.94 2.76 -2.33
CA VAL A 131 -14.21 2.17 -2.73
C VAL A 131 -14.80 2.98 -3.88
N CYS A 132 -15.39 2.30 -4.87
CA CYS A 132 -16.05 2.97 -5.98
C CYS A 132 -17.30 3.71 -5.49
N PRO A 133 -17.44 5.02 -5.77
CA PRO A 133 -18.57 5.82 -5.28
C PRO A 133 -19.91 5.38 -5.89
N GLU A 134 -19.90 4.86 -7.13
CA GLU A 134 -21.13 4.48 -7.83
C GLU A 134 -21.67 3.11 -7.44
N CYS A 135 -20.79 2.13 -7.21
CA CYS A 135 -21.22 0.73 -7.05
C CYS A 135 -20.68 0.04 -5.79
N GLY A 136 -19.95 0.76 -4.93
CA GLY A 136 -19.40 0.22 -3.68
C GLY A 136 -18.30 -0.83 -3.86
N ASN A 137 -17.82 -1.06 -5.09
CA ASN A 137 -16.79 -2.06 -5.35
C ASN A 137 -15.43 -1.62 -4.80
N PRO A 138 -14.69 -2.48 -4.07
CA PRO A 138 -13.34 -2.16 -3.60
C PRO A 138 -12.40 -1.79 -4.75
N LEU A 139 -11.59 -0.76 -4.53
CA LEU A 139 -10.56 -0.28 -5.45
C LEU A 139 -9.18 -0.54 -4.85
N PHE A 140 -8.15 -0.43 -5.69
CA PHE A 140 -6.77 -0.37 -5.24
C PHE A 140 -6.23 1.05 -5.44
N ARG A 141 -5.22 1.41 -4.67
CA ARG A 141 -4.49 2.68 -4.82
C ARG A 141 -3.92 2.84 -6.22
N GLY A 142 -4.24 3.96 -6.87
CA GLY A 142 -3.88 4.25 -8.26
C GLY A 142 -4.92 3.82 -9.29
N ALA A 143 -6.07 3.27 -8.89
CA ALA A 143 -7.14 2.92 -9.82
C ALA A 143 -7.68 4.18 -10.52
N LYS A 144 -7.79 4.11 -11.85
CA LYS A 144 -8.37 5.18 -12.69
C LYS A 144 -9.79 4.90 -13.16
N HIS A 145 -10.21 3.64 -13.09
CA HIS A 145 -11.58 3.20 -13.40
C HIS A 145 -11.97 2.07 -12.45
N CYS A 146 -13.25 1.99 -12.11
CA CYS A 146 -13.78 0.83 -11.40
C CYS A 146 -13.71 -0.42 -12.29
N ASN A 147 -13.14 -1.51 -11.80
CA ASN A 147 -13.07 -2.76 -12.57
C ASN A 147 -14.44 -3.43 -12.76
N LYS A 148 -15.45 -3.07 -11.96
CA LYS A 148 -16.83 -3.58 -12.04
C LYS A 148 -17.73 -2.71 -12.93
N CYS A 149 -18.05 -1.49 -12.50
CA CYS A 149 -19.00 -0.60 -13.22
C CYS A 149 -18.37 0.30 -14.28
N LYS A 150 -17.03 0.30 -14.41
CA LYS A 150 -16.25 1.10 -15.38
C LYS A 150 -16.26 2.61 -15.18
N THR A 151 -16.99 3.14 -14.20
CA THR A 151 -16.94 4.57 -13.86
C THR A 151 -15.48 5.02 -13.63
N PRO A 152 -15.05 6.15 -14.23
CA PRO A 152 -13.79 6.80 -13.91
C PRO A 152 -13.72 7.13 -12.41
N VAL A 153 -12.55 6.95 -11.81
CA VAL A 153 -12.33 7.23 -10.38
C VAL A 153 -10.96 7.88 -10.20
N ASP A 154 -10.86 8.79 -9.22
CA ASP A 154 -9.60 9.32 -8.72
C ASP A 154 -9.70 9.47 -7.20
N VAL A 155 -9.19 8.47 -6.48
CA VAL A 155 -9.35 8.35 -5.02
C VAL A 155 -8.08 8.67 -4.24
N ASP A 156 -6.99 9.00 -4.94
CA ASP A 156 -5.66 9.33 -4.40
C ASP A 156 -5.40 10.83 -4.25
#